data_AF-A0A1H6D5N0-F1
#
_entry.id   AF-A0A1H6D5N0-F1
#
_cell.length_a   1.000
_cell.length_b   1.000
_cell.length_c   1.000
_cell.angle_alpha   90.00
_cell.angle_beta   90.00
_cell.angle_gamma   90.00
#
_symmetry.space_group_name_H-M   'P 1'
#
loop_
_entity.id
_entity.type
_entity.pdbx_description
1 polymer ?
#
loop_
_entity_poly.entity_id
_entity_poly.type
_entity_poly.pdbx_seq_one_letter_code
_entity_poly.pdbx_strand_id
1 'polypeptide(L)'
;MKAPVVHQHPQLHARVCSVLNAALRADNTAIDTVVQLAEGLDAHTADFLRHSRRLVLACAAALSSVLDIHQPVTEPDAPRVCRECGGHQCRTLNNILNVLDAYAARPGEIDRAEAWRRADHYFNARGGPTSLVAVDTFEDGYVARAFTTTTTAEPAGPLLVIDRRTGRLSAWPPMPRQTLIEQYRRYLDGLL
;
A
#
# COMPACT_ATOMS: atom_id res chain seq x y z
N MET A 1 10.18 -20.26 -7.63
CA MET A 1 9.35 -20.93 -6.60
C MET A 1 8.16 -20.02 -6.29
N LYS A 2 6.91 -20.49 -6.31
CA LYS A 2 5.73 -19.62 -6.08
C LYS A 2 5.56 -19.34 -4.58
N ALA A 3 5.27 -18.08 -4.23
CA ALA A 3 5.13 -17.68 -2.84
C ALA A 3 3.90 -18.35 -2.18
N PRO A 4 3.98 -18.72 -0.89
CA PRO A 4 2.83 -19.24 -0.14
C PRO A 4 1.67 -18.23 -0.05
N VAL A 5 0.43 -18.73 0.05
CA VAL A 5 -0.80 -17.92 0.15
C VAL A 5 -0.75 -16.90 1.28
N VAL A 6 -0.11 -17.24 2.40
CA VAL A 6 0.06 -16.34 3.56
C VAL A 6 0.90 -15.10 3.26
N HIS A 7 1.73 -15.13 2.21
CA HIS A 7 2.48 -13.97 1.73
C HIS A 7 1.76 -13.27 0.57
N GLN A 8 1.10 -14.04 -0.29
CA GLN A 8 0.40 -13.51 -1.47
C GLN A 8 -0.83 -12.70 -1.12
N HIS A 9 -1.63 -13.19 -0.18
CA HIS A 9 -2.87 -12.54 0.24
C HIS A 9 -2.62 -11.13 0.81
N PRO A 10 -1.76 -10.92 1.82
CA PRO A 10 -1.51 -9.56 2.33
C PRO A 10 -0.87 -8.64 1.28
N GLN A 11 -0.02 -9.18 0.40
CA GLN A 11 0.56 -8.40 -0.71
C GLN A 11 -0.50 -7.90 -1.68
N LEU A 12 -1.39 -8.79 -2.13
CA LEU A 12 -2.46 -8.43 -3.07
C LEU A 12 -3.49 -7.53 -2.40
N HIS A 13 -3.86 -7.80 -1.14
CA HIS A 13 -4.72 -6.94 -0.35
C HIS A 13 -4.16 -5.51 -0.25
N ALA A 14 -2.87 -5.35 0.09
CA ALA A 14 -2.25 -4.04 0.13
C ALA A 14 -2.30 -3.30 -1.22
N ARG A 15 -2.08 -4.01 -2.34
CA ARG A 15 -2.19 -3.43 -3.70
C ARG A 15 -3.63 -2.99 -4.01
N VAL A 16 -4.62 -3.83 -3.73
CA VAL A 16 -6.05 -3.53 -3.94
C VAL A 16 -6.47 -2.33 -3.08
N CYS A 17 -6.13 -2.30 -1.79
CA CYS A 17 -6.41 -1.15 -0.92
C CYS A 17 -5.76 0.14 -1.44
N SER A 18 -4.54 0.06 -1.97
CA SER A 18 -3.85 1.23 -2.50
C SER A 18 -4.54 1.78 -3.75
N VAL A 19 -4.99 0.90 -4.66
CA VAL A 19 -5.77 1.29 -5.84
C VAL A 19 -7.13 1.87 -5.43
N LEU A 20 -7.82 1.23 -4.48
CA LEU A 20 -9.09 1.71 -3.94
C LEU A 20 -8.93 3.11 -3.34
N ASN A 21 -7.91 3.33 -2.51
CA ASN A 21 -7.65 4.63 -1.89
C ASN A 21 -7.30 5.71 -2.92
N ALA A 22 -6.52 5.37 -3.96
CA ALA A 22 -6.23 6.30 -5.05
C ALA A 22 -7.51 6.70 -5.79
N ALA A 23 -8.35 5.73 -6.16
CA ALA A 23 -9.61 5.99 -6.85
C ALA A 23 -10.63 6.75 -5.98
N LEU A 24 -10.71 6.43 -4.69
CA LEU A 24 -11.59 7.15 -3.75
C LEU A 24 -11.23 8.63 -3.65
N ARG A 25 -9.94 8.96 -3.75
CA ARG A 25 -9.40 10.33 -3.67
C ARG A 25 -9.41 11.08 -5.00
N ALA A 26 -9.55 10.38 -6.12
CA ALA A 26 -9.63 11.03 -7.41
C ALA A 26 -10.87 11.95 -7.46
N ASP A 27 -10.66 13.21 -7.79
CA ASP A 27 -11.73 14.20 -7.96
C ASP A 27 -12.34 14.06 -9.36
N ASN A 28 -13.56 13.52 -9.42
CA ASN A 28 -14.29 13.36 -10.67
C ASN A 28 -14.57 14.69 -11.36
N THR A 29 -14.79 15.77 -10.61
CA THR A 29 -15.07 17.08 -11.18
C THR A 29 -13.83 17.64 -11.88
N ALA A 30 -12.66 17.45 -11.26
CA ALA A 30 -11.38 17.82 -11.84
C ALA A 30 -11.10 16.99 -13.12
N ILE A 31 -11.39 15.68 -13.09
CA ILE A 31 -11.26 14.80 -14.28
C ILE A 31 -12.17 15.29 -15.41
N ASP A 32 -13.44 15.56 -15.13
CA ASP A 32 -14.39 16.06 -16.13
C ASP A 32 -13.94 17.40 -16.72
N THR A 33 -13.41 18.30 -15.89
CA THR A 33 -12.85 19.59 -16.32
C THR A 33 -11.67 19.39 -17.27
N VAL A 34 -10.72 18.50 -16.93
CA VAL A 34 -9.58 18.19 -17.80
C VAL A 34 -10.04 17.60 -19.13
N VAL A 35 -11.04 16.71 -19.12
CA VAL A 35 -11.61 16.12 -20.34
C VAL A 35 -12.26 17.19 -21.23
N GLN A 36 -12.88 18.22 -20.66
CA GLN A 36 -13.48 19.33 -21.42
C GLN A 36 -12.42 20.26 -22.02
N LEU A 37 -11.29 20.46 -21.34
CA LEU A 37 -10.23 21.38 -21.76
C LEU A 37 -9.22 20.74 -22.72
N ALA A 38 -9.15 19.40 -22.78
CA ALA A 38 -8.16 18.70 -23.58
C ALA A 38 -8.52 18.75 -25.08
N GLU A 39 -7.59 19.28 -25.88
CA GLU A 39 -7.68 19.26 -27.34
C GLU A 39 -7.24 17.89 -27.89
N GLY A 40 -7.92 17.41 -28.94
CA GLY A 40 -7.54 16.19 -29.66
C GLY A 40 -7.93 14.86 -29.00
N LEU A 41 -8.68 14.87 -27.89
CA LEU A 41 -9.31 13.66 -27.35
C LEU A 41 -10.45 13.21 -28.26
N ASP A 42 -10.41 11.95 -28.71
CA ASP A 42 -11.57 11.33 -29.34
C ASP A 42 -12.67 11.03 -28.29
N ALA A 43 -13.89 10.81 -28.78
CA ALA A 43 -15.05 10.58 -27.94
C ALA A 43 -14.92 9.35 -27.03
N HIS A 44 -14.24 8.30 -27.49
CA HIS A 44 -14.07 7.06 -26.74
C HIS A 44 -13.08 7.26 -25.58
N THR A 45 -11.95 7.92 -25.84
CA THR A 45 -10.97 8.25 -24.79
C THR A 45 -11.57 9.19 -23.74
N ALA A 46 -12.32 10.21 -24.18
CA ALA A 46 -13.03 11.10 -23.27
C ALA A 46 -14.04 10.34 -22.39
N ASP A 47 -14.83 9.44 -22.97
CA ASP A 47 -15.80 8.64 -22.22
C ASP A 47 -15.13 7.70 -21.20
N PHE A 48 -14.02 7.07 -21.58
CA PHE A 48 -13.23 6.24 -20.66
C PHE A 48 -12.73 7.05 -19.46
N LEU A 49 -12.18 8.25 -19.68
CA LEU A 49 -11.65 9.10 -18.61
C LEU A 49 -12.73 9.48 -17.61
N ARG A 50 -13.92 9.89 -18.07
CA ARG A 50 -15.06 10.22 -17.18
C ARG A 50 -15.51 9.04 -16.32
N HIS A 51 -15.43 7.82 -16.86
CA HIS A 51 -15.84 6.60 -16.17
C HIS A 51 -14.72 5.90 -15.39
N SER A 52 -13.47 6.32 -15.59
CA SER A 52 -12.26 5.64 -15.09
C SER A 52 -12.30 5.39 -13.58
N ARG A 53 -12.64 6.41 -12.78
CA ARG A 53 -12.74 6.27 -11.32
C ARG A 53 -13.74 5.18 -10.92
N ARG A 54 -14.93 5.19 -11.52
CA ARG A 54 -15.98 4.20 -11.21
C ARG A 54 -15.54 2.79 -11.62
N LEU A 55 -14.91 2.65 -12.78
CA LEU A 55 -14.40 1.37 -13.26
C LEU A 55 -13.31 0.82 -12.33
N VAL A 56 -12.36 1.67 -11.92
CA VAL A 56 -11.30 1.28 -10.98
C VAL A 56 -11.88 0.85 -9.62
N LEU A 57 -12.86 1.60 -9.08
CA LEU A 57 -13.54 1.24 -7.83
C LEU A 57 -14.27 -0.11 -7.95
N ALA A 58 -14.99 -0.34 -9.05
CA ALA A 58 -15.70 -1.60 -9.29
C ALA A 58 -14.73 -2.78 -9.41
N CYS A 59 -13.64 -2.64 -10.17
CA CYS A 59 -12.60 -3.66 -10.28
C CYS A 59 -11.92 -3.93 -8.94
N ALA A 60 -11.60 -2.89 -8.16
CA ALA A 60 -11.00 -3.06 -6.84
C ALA A 60 -11.96 -3.79 -5.87
N ALA A 61 -13.25 -3.46 -5.85
CA ALA A 61 -14.24 -4.14 -5.02
C ALA A 61 -14.43 -5.61 -5.43
N ALA A 62 -14.44 -5.91 -6.73
CA ALA A 62 -14.47 -7.28 -7.24
C ALA A 62 -13.24 -8.07 -6.81
N LEU A 63 -12.04 -7.49 -6.90
CA LEU A 63 -10.80 -8.11 -6.43
C LEU A 63 -10.78 -8.33 -4.91
N SER A 64 -11.32 -7.39 -4.12
CA SER A 64 -11.51 -7.59 -2.67
C SER A 64 -12.41 -8.80 -2.38
N SER A 65 -13.49 -8.97 -3.15
CA SER A 65 -14.38 -10.13 -2.98
C SER A 65 -13.65 -11.45 -3.27
N VAL A 66 -12.77 -11.48 -4.28
CA VAL A 66 -11.92 -12.65 -4.56
C VAL A 66 -10.91 -12.90 -3.43
N LEU A 67 -10.33 -11.84 -2.85
CA LEU A 67 -9.43 -11.95 -1.70
C LEU A 67 -10.14 -12.53 -0.47
N ASP A 68 -11.39 -12.17 -0.23
CA ASP A 68 -12.17 -12.68 0.90
C ASP A 68 -12.44 -14.18 0.77
N ILE A 69 -12.71 -14.66 -0.45
CA ILE A 69 -12.88 -16.08 -0.77
C ILE A 69 -11.55 -16.84 -0.57
N HIS A 70 -10.45 -16.29 -1.08
CA HIS A 70 -9.14 -16.94 -1.08
C HIS A 70 -8.26 -16.63 0.14
N GLN A 71 -8.88 -16.25 1.27
CA GLN A 71 -8.13 -15.89 2.47
C GLN A 71 -7.37 -17.10 3.08
N PRO A 72 -6.18 -16.87 3.67
CA PRO A 72 -5.46 -17.90 4.39
C PRO A 72 -6.22 -18.26 5.68
N VAL A 73 -6.39 -19.56 5.92
CA VAL A 73 -6.99 -20.10 7.14
C VAL A 73 -6.02 -21.06 7.83
N THR A 74 -6.21 -21.25 9.13
CA THR A 74 -5.49 -22.25 9.90
C THR A 74 -6.43 -23.43 10.13
N GLU A 75 -6.15 -24.55 9.47
CA GLU A 75 -6.85 -25.81 9.72
C GLU A 75 -6.06 -26.67 10.72
N PRO A 76 -6.73 -27.56 11.48
CA PRO A 76 -6.09 -28.41 12.49
C PRO A 76 -4.90 -29.21 11.96
N ASP A 77 -5.02 -29.73 10.72
CA ASP A 77 -4.02 -30.59 10.09
C ASP A 77 -3.13 -29.84 9.07
N ALA A 78 -3.46 -28.58 8.76
CA ALA A 78 -2.76 -27.79 7.74
C ALA A 78 -2.80 -26.28 8.07
N PRO A 79 -1.81 -25.75 8.82
CA PRO A 79 -1.77 -24.33 9.10
C PRO A 79 -1.47 -23.53 7.83
N ARG A 80 -2.21 -22.43 7.61
CA ARG A 80 -1.96 -21.42 6.56
C ARG A 80 -2.17 -21.96 5.14
N VAL A 81 -3.31 -22.61 4.91
CA VAL A 81 -3.80 -22.98 3.58
C VAL A 81 -4.82 -21.96 3.06
N CYS A 82 -5.01 -21.89 1.76
CA CYS A 82 -6.07 -21.08 1.16
C CYS A 82 -7.43 -21.71 1.44
N ARG A 83 -8.39 -20.95 1.97
CA ARG A 83 -9.74 -21.45 2.28
C ARG A 83 -10.40 -22.17 1.10
N GLU A 84 -10.37 -21.57 -0.08
CA GLU A 84 -11.05 -22.11 -1.27
C GLU A 84 -10.23 -23.21 -1.97
N CYS A 85 -8.91 -23.10 -1.97
CA CYS A 85 -8.07 -24.03 -2.73
C CYS A 85 -7.56 -25.23 -1.90
N GLY A 86 -7.67 -25.18 -0.57
CA GLY A 86 -7.16 -26.21 0.36
C GLY A 86 -5.63 -26.38 0.40
N GLY A 87 -4.87 -25.58 -0.35
CA GLY A 87 -3.42 -25.71 -0.47
C GLY A 87 -2.65 -24.49 0.05
N HIS A 88 -1.36 -24.69 0.33
CA HIS A 88 -0.44 -23.60 0.72
C HIS A 88 -0.15 -22.62 -0.44
N GLN A 89 -0.49 -22.97 -1.67
CA GLN A 89 -0.37 -22.12 -2.84
C GLN A 89 -1.75 -21.85 -3.43
N CYS A 90 -2.06 -20.59 -3.74
CA CYS A 90 -3.30 -20.23 -4.41
C CYS A 90 -3.03 -19.84 -5.86
N ARG A 91 -3.50 -20.64 -6.82
CA ARG A 91 -3.32 -20.35 -8.26
C ARG A 91 -4.03 -19.05 -8.66
N THR A 92 -5.20 -18.77 -8.08
CA THR A 92 -5.96 -17.54 -8.34
C THR A 92 -5.16 -16.30 -7.94
N LEU A 93 -4.69 -16.23 -6.69
CA LEU A 93 -3.92 -15.07 -6.22
C LEU A 93 -2.61 -14.90 -7.00
N ASN A 94 -1.92 -16.00 -7.32
CA ASN A 94 -0.74 -15.98 -8.21
C ASN A 94 -1.06 -15.35 -9.57
N ASN A 95 -2.14 -15.81 -10.22
CA ASN A 95 -2.50 -15.31 -11.55
C ASN A 95 -2.87 -13.82 -11.51
N ILE A 96 -3.61 -13.38 -10.49
CA ILE A 96 -3.94 -11.96 -10.31
C ILE A 96 -2.66 -11.13 -10.14
N LEU A 97 -1.74 -11.57 -9.27
CA LEU A 97 -0.46 -10.88 -9.09
C LEU A 97 0.32 -10.79 -10.41
N ASN A 98 0.39 -11.88 -11.19
CA ASN A 98 1.05 -11.89 -12.49
C ASN A 98 0.41 -10.90 -13.48
N VAL A 99 -0.92 -10.83 -13.53
CA VAL A 99 -1.64 -9.87 -14.39
C VAL A 99 -1.36 -8.44 -13.96
N LEU A 100 -1.45 -8.15 -12.66
CA LEU A 100 -1.13 -6.82 -12.15
C LEU A 100 0.33 -6.41 -12.42
N ASP A 101 1.26 -7.36 -12.33
CA ASP A 101 2.66 -7.12 -12.67
C ASP A 101 2.86 -6.90 -14.18
N ALA A 102 2.16 -7.67 -15.03
CA ALA A 102 2.25 -7.57 -16.49
C ALA A 102 1.74 -6.24 -17.04
N TYR A 103 0.65 -5.71 -16.48
CA TYR A 103 0.10 -4.40 -16.87
C TYR A 103 0.72 -3.23 -16.12
N ALA A 104 1.78 -3.47 -15.35
CA ALA A 104 2.38 -2.48 -14.45
C ALA A 104 1.33 -1.71 -13.63
N ALA A 105 0.22 -2.40 -13.26
CA ALA A 105 -0.83 -1.89 -12.39
C ALA A 105 -0.30 -1.88 -10.95
N ARG A 106 0.75 -1.08 -10.77
CA ARG A 106 1.35 -0.76 -9.49
C ARG A 106 0.59 0.43 -8.95
N PRO A 107 0.31 0.47 -7.64
CA PRO A 107 -0.12 1.70 -7.04
C PRO A 107 0.85 2.83 -7.42
N GLY A 108 0.33 4.02 -7.73
CA GLY A 108 1.18 5.19 -7.87
C GLY A 108 2.04 5.37 -6.62
N GLU A 109 3.17 6.03 -6.76
CA GLU A 109 4.00 6.37 -5.61
C GLU A 109 3.15 7.09 -4.56
N ILE A 110 3.29 6.69 -3.30
CA ILE A 110 2.57 7.36 -2.24
C ILE A 110 3.16 8.76 -2.04
N ASP A 111 2.29 9.74 -1.83
CA ASP A 111 2.74 11.09 -1.47
C ASP A 111 3.07 11.18 0.04
N ARG A 112 3.61 12.33 0.44
CA ARG A 112 3.96 12.61 1.85
C ARG A 112 2.74 12.56 2.76
N ALA A 113 1.56 12.97 2.27
CA ALA A 113 0.34 12.99 3.07
C ALA A 113 -0.18 11.57 3.36
N GLU A 114 -0.06 10.66 2.39
CA GLU A 114 -0.36 9.25 2.55
C GLU A 114 0.65 8.57 3.47
N ALA A 115 1.95 8.87 3.32
CA ALA A 115 2.95 8.40 4.26
C ALA A 115 2.65 8.84 5.70
N TRP A 116 2.23 10.10 5.89
CA TRP A 116 1.78 10.62 7.18
C TRP A 116 0.57 9.87 7.73
N ARG A 117 -0.49 9.67 6.93
CA ARG A 117 -1.69 8.93 7.38
C ARG A 117 -1.37 7.50 7.82
N ARG A 118 -0.49 6.81 7.09
CA ARG A 118 -0.07 5.45 7.43
C ARG A 118 0.75 5.42 8.72
N ALA A 119 1.65 6.39 8.89
CA ALA A 119 2.43 6.53 10.11
C ALA A 119 1.55 6.91 11.31
N ASP A 120 0.63 7.85 11.15
CA ASP A 120 -0.35 8.24 12.16
C ASP A 120 -1.19 7.04 12.61
N HIS A 121 -1.74 6.27 11.66
CA HIS A 121 -2.46 5.05 11.98
C HIS A 121 -1.56 4.05 12.75
N TYR A 122 -0.32 3.84 12.32
CA TYR A 122 0.60 2.93 13.01
C TYR A 122 0.85 3.32 14.47
N PHE A 123 1.10 4.61 14.74
CA PHE A 123 1.42 5.09 16.08
C PHE A 123 0.19 5.28 16.97
N ASN A 124 -0.96 5.69 16.40
CA ASN A 124 -2.12 6.13 17.16
C ASN A 124 -3.31 5.15 17.17
N ALA A 125 -3.32 4.08 16.35
CA ALA A 125 -4.48 3.16 16.27
C ALA A 125 -4.71 2.27 17.51
N ARG A 126 -3.70 2.10 18.39
CA ARG A 126 -3.78 1.14 19.51
C ARG A 126 -4.43 1.70 20.79
N GLY A 127 -4.87 2.96 20.78
CA GLY A 127 -5.38 3.64 21.98
C GLY A 127 -4.26 4.04 22.93
N GLY A 128 -4.35 5.24 23.49
CA GLY A 128 -3.31 5.85 24.32
C GLY A 128 -3.17 7.35 24.06
N PRO A 129 -2.18 8.02 24.67
CA PRO A 129 -1.91 9.42 24.39
C PRO A 129 -1.55 9.62 22.92
N THR A 130 -2.23 10.57 22.26
CA THR A 130 -1.96 10.89 20.85
C THR A 130 -0.52 11.35 20.67
N SER A 131 0.21 10.66 19.81
CA SER A 131 1.56 11.03 19.41
C SER A 131 1.53 11.97 18.21
N LEU A 132 2.35 13.02 18.25
CA LEU A 132 2.60 13.88 17.09
C LEU A 132 3.53 13.13 16.12
N VAL A 133 3.12 13.04 14.86
CA VAL A 133 3.87 12.31 13.83
C VAL A 133 4.50 13.29 12.85
N ALA A 134 5.83 13.30 12.79
CA ALA A 134 6.59 14.01 11.77
C ALA A 134 7.01 13.04 10.67
N VAL A 135 6.90 13.48 9.41
CA VAL A 135 7.32 12.69 8.24
C VAL A 135 8.31 13.49 7.39
N ASP A 136 9.48 12.88 7.19
CA ASP A 136 10.54 13.36 6.32
C ASP A 136 10.65 12.51 5.07
N THR A 137 10.95 13.16 3.95
CA THR A 137 11.08 12.50 2.66
C THR A 137 12.53 12.07 2.39
N PHE A 138 12.72 10.95 1.70
CA PHE A 138 13.97 10.59 1.03
C PHE A 138 13.68 9.97 -0.35
N GLU A 139 14.72 9.54 -1.06
CA GLU A 139 14.60 9.05 -2.45
C GLU A 139 13.66 7.83 -2.55
N ASP A 140 13.91 6.81 -1.73
CA ASP A 140 13.21 5.52 -1.80
C ASP A 140 11.95 5.45 -0.92
N GLY A 141 11.62 6.53 -0.18
CA GLY A 141 10.57 6.45 0.82
C GLY A 141 10.37 7.68 1.69
N TYR A 142 9.72 7.43 2.81
CA TYR A 142 9.46 8.39 3.88
C TYR A 142 9.91 7.80 5.22
N VAL A 143 10.41 8.65 6.10
CA VAL A 143 10.75 8.29 7.48
C VAL A 143 9.77 9.02 8.39
N ALA A 144 9.05 8.28 9.22
CA ALA A 144 8.18 8.83 10.23
C ALA A 144 8.74 8.65 11.64
N ARG A 145 8.53 9.69 12.45
CA ARG A 145 8.92 9.76 13.88
C ARG A 145 7.70 10.17 14.70
N ALA A 146 7.47 9.48 15.80
CA ALA A 146 6.44 9.83 16.77
C ALA A 146 7.06 10.55 17.97
N PHE A 147 6.40 11.63 18.40
CA PHE A 147 6.77 12.41 19.59
C PHE A 147 5.59 12.42 20.56
N THR A 148 5.88 12.20 21.85
CA THR A 148 4.88 12.37 22.91
C THR A 148 4.83 13.84 23.33
N THR A 149 3.65 14.30 23.73
CA THR A 149 3.44 15.70 24.17
C THR A 149 4.24 16.07 25.43
N THR A 150 4.72 15.08 26.18
CA THR A 150 5.55 15.24 27.38
C THR A 150 7.05 15.32 27.10
N THR A 151 7.54 14.92 25.92
CA THR A 151 8.97 14.92 25.61
C THR A 151 9.18 15.25 24.14
N THR A 152 9.29 16.54 23.84
CA THR A 152 9.52 17.06 22.47
C THR A 152 10.95 16.82 21.97
N ALA A 153 11.87 16.35 22.82
CA ALA A 153 13.29 16.21 22.48
C ALA A 153 13.68 14.84 21.90
N GLU A 154 12.94 13.77 22.20
CA GLU A 154 13.28 12.41 21.76
C GLU A 154 12.07 11.66 21.19
N PRO A 155 12.24 10.93 20.06
CA PRO A 155 11.17 10.13 19.50
C PRO A 155 10.79 9.00 20.46
N ALA A 156 9.49 8.84 20.70
CA ALA A 156 8.95 7.92 21.70
C ALA A 156 8.90 6.44 21.24
N GLY A 157 9.65 6.07 20.20
CA GLY A 157 9.54 4.74 19.59
C GLY A 157 10.43 4.52 18.38
N PRO A 158 10.21 3.41 17.63
CA PRO A 158 11.00 3.09 16.45
C PRO A 158 10.79 4.11 15.34
N LEU A 159 11.77 4.22 14.45
CA LEU A 159 11.61 4.93 13.17
C LEU A 159 10.76 4.06 12.26
N LEU A 160 9.78 4.67 11.60
CA LEU A 160 8.97 3.95 10.62
C LEU A 160 9.42 4.36 9.22
N VAL A 161 9.94 3.43 8.44
CA VAL A 161 10.20 3.64 7.01
C VAL A 161 8.98 3.20 6.23
N ILE A 162 8.45 4.11 5.41
CA ILE A 162 7.36 3.87 4.48
C ILE A 162 7.93 3.88 3.07
N ASP A 163 7.90 2.70 2.43
CA ASP A 163 8.36 2.51 1.05
C ASP A 163 7.54 3.37 0.08
N ARG A 164 8.19 4.20 -0.74
CA ARG A 164 7.50 5.14 -1.63
C ARG A 164 6.62 4.45 -2.67
N ARG A 165 7.01 3.26 -3.12
CA ARG A 165 6.36 2.55 -4.23
C ARG A 165 5.23 1.64 -3.79
N THR A 166 5.35 1.06 -2.60
CA THR A 166 4.42 0.06 -2.07
C THR A 166 3.64 0.56 -0.88
N GLY A 167 4.12 1.63 -0.24
CA GLY A 167 3.63 2.12 1.04
C GLY A 167 3.79 1.12 2.19
N ARG A 168 4.64 0.08 2.01
CA ARG A 168 4.93 -0.91 3.04
C ARG A 168 5.64 -0.24 4.21
N LEU A 169 5.19 -0.57 5.40
CA LEU A 169 5.76 -0.08 6.65
C LEU A 169 6.83 -1.05 7.15
N SER A 170 7.97 -0.51 7.57
CA SER A 170 9.04 -1.25 8.26
C SER A 170 9.51 -0.45 9.46
N ALA A 171 9.63 -1.11 10.61
CA ALA A 171 10.07 -0.50 11.86
C ALA A 171 11.59 -0.69 12.02
N TRP A 172 12.27 0.40 12.37
CA TRP A 172 13.72 0.46 12.50
C TRP A 172 14.11 1.04 13.86
N PRO A 173 15.24 0.61 14.44
CA PRO A 173 15.72 1.21 15.68
C PRO A 173 16.07 2.69 15.47
N PRO A 174 16.01 3.51 16.54
CA PRO A 174 16.44 4.91 16.46
C PRO A 174 17.88 5.02 15.97
N MET A 175 18.08 5.68 14.84
CA MET A 175 19.39 5.91 14.25
C MET A 175 19.43 7.23 13.44
N PRO A 176 20.63 7.74 13.14
CA PRO A 176 20.79 8.90 12.26
C PRO A 176 20.18 8.64 10.89
N ARG A 177 19.61 9.69 10.28
CA ARG A 177 18.89 9.60 8.99
C ARG A 177 19.75 8.96 7.89
N GLN A 178 21.02 9.31 7.80
CA GLN A 178 21.91 8.79 6.76
C GLN A 178 22.14 7.28 6.91
N THR A 179 22.40 6.82 8.14
CA THR A 179 22.53 5.39 8.46
C THR A 179 21.25 4.61 8.13
N LEU A 180 20.09 5.19 8.43
CA LEU A 180 18.80 4.57 8.09
C LEU A 180 18.64 4.39 6.58
N ILE A 181 18.98 5.40 5.78
CA ILE A 181 18.87 5.32 4.31
C ILE A 181 19.79 4.23 3.76
N GLU A 182 21.03 4.16 4.23
CA GLU A 182 21.99 3.15 3.80
C GLU A 182 21.56 1.73 4.19
N GLN A 183 21.09 1.54 5.43
CA GLN A 183 20.55 0.25 5.86
C GLN A 183 19.28 -0.12 5.09
N TYR A 184 18.40 0.83 4.85
CA TYR A 184 17.17 0.56 4.11
C TYR A 184 17.44 0.14 2.66
N ARG A 185 18.42 0.76 1.99
CA ARG A 185 18.85 0.33 0.64
C ARG A 185 19.39 -1.11 0.64
N ARG A 186 20.25 -1.43 1.61
CA ARG A 186 20.73 -2.81 1.79
C ARG A 186 19.59 -3.81 2.04
N TYR A 187 18.57 -3.40 2.78
CA TYR A 187 17.37 -4.22 3.00
C TYR A 187 16.58 -4.43 1.70
N LEU A 188 16.44 -3.40 0.85
CA LEU A 188 15.82 -3.55 -0.46
C LEU A 188 16.60 -4.51 -1.38
N ASP A 189 17.92 -4.50 -1.27
CA ASP A 189 18.82 -5.40 -2.01
C ASP A 189 18.91 -6.83 -1.41
N GLY A 190 18.23 -7.09 -0.28
CA GLY A 190 18.25 -8.39 0.40
C GLY A 190 19.56 -8.69 1.15
N LEU A 191 20.31 -7.66 1.52
CA LEU A 191 21.62 -7.74 2.20
C LEU A 191 21.52 -7.53 3.73
N LEU A 192 20.31 -7.62 4.28
CA LEU A 192 19.95 -7.53 5.70
C LEU A 192 18.88 -8.56 6.07
#